data_AF-S8FGT9-F1
#
_entry.id   AF-S8FGT9-F1
#
_cell.length_a   1.000
_cell.length_b   1.000
_cell.length_c   1.000
_cell.angle_alpha   90.00
_cell.angle_beta   90.00
_cell.angle_gamma   90.00
#
_symmetry.space_group_name_H-M   'P 1'
#
loop_
_entity.id
_entity.type
_entity.pdbx_description
1 polymer ?
#
loop_
_entity_poly.entity_id
_entity_poly.type
_entity_poly.pdbx_seq_one_letter_code
_entity_poly.pdbx_strand_id
1 'polypeptide(L)'
;MWYRVGDRVIGVLCDGGEIGSIKPRYPGFFMAVDLLRDEPVPIWHLYRHDLESFFYVLVYVCAAWDPILKRFGHLSAWEHRSLATIRNAKADFLKNDHAYNQLFANAHSSLKALTARAPGPGCVAELYVMFTLTHAYGEMIDAFHSVAFHIGLPALEAQIRVVGIIREQVVTYETFMLLLDAFI
;
A
#
# COMPACT_ATOMS: atom_id res chain seq x y z
N MET A 1 -2.17 1.00 12.26
CA MET A 1 -1.41 1.53 13.43
C MET A 1 -2.36 2.39 14.27
N TRP A 2 -2.42 2.19 15.58
CA TRP A 2 -3.43 2.80 16.46
C TRP A 2 -2.84 3.98 17.21
N TYR A 3 -3.56 5.11 17.27
CA TYR A 3 -3.24 6.20 18.19
C TYR A 3 -3.94 5.95 19.52
N ARG A 4 -3.20 6.11 20.62
CA ARG A 4 -3.71 5.94 21.99
C ARG A 4 -3.38 7.14 22.85
N VAL A 5 -4.30 7.46 23.76
CA VAL A 5 -4.04 8.32 24.92
C VAL A 5 -4.49 7.53 26.16
N GLY A 6 -3.52 7.09 26.97
CA GLY A 6 -3.76 6.11 28.02
C GLY A 6 -4.27 4.79 27.44
N ASP A 7 -5.27 4.19 28.08
CA ASP A 7 -5.88 2.92 27.65
C ASP A 7 -6.91 3.08 26.52
N ARG A 8 -7.17 4.33 26.08
CA ARG A 8 -8.17 4.62 25.07
C ARG A 8 -7.54 4.74 23.69
N VAL A 9 -8.04 3.92 22.75
CA VAL A 9 -7.79 4.08 21.31
C VAL A 9 -8.56 5.31 20.83
N ILE A 10 -7.84 6.29 20.25
CA ILE A 10 -8.39 7.57 19.77
C ILE A 10 -8.46 7.67 18.25
N GLY A 11 -7.93 6.67 17.53
CA GLY A 11 -8.08 6.57 16.09
C GLY A 11 -7.18 5.50 15.51
N VAL A 12 -7.58 4.96 14.36
CA VAL A 12 -6.71 4.16 13.51
C VAL A 12 -6.09 5.10 12.47
N LEU A 13 -4.86 4.81 12.04
CA LEU A 13 -4.19 5.49 10.92
C LEU A 13 -5.06 5.59 9.64
N CYS A 14 -6.15 4.82 9.56
CA CYS A 14 -7.07 4.71 8.43
C CYS A 14 -8.51 5.16 8.73
N ASP A 15 -8.86 5.62 9.94
CA ASP A 15 -10.25 6.00 10.25
C ASP A 15 -10.54 7.44 9.81
N GLY A 16 -11.32 7.57 8.73
CA GLY A 16 -11.95 8.81 8.29
C GLY A 16 -13.23 9.18 9.06
N GLY A 17 -13.35 8.76 10.32
CA GLY A 17 -14.54 8.99 11.15
C GLY A 17 -14.41 10.19 12.09
N GLU A 18 -15.40 11.09 12.05
CA GLU A 18 -15.44 12.35 12.80
C GLU A 18 -15.53 12.14 14.32
N ILE A 19 -14.46 12.46 15.05
CA ILE A 19 -14.55 12.99 16.41
C ILE A 19 -13.58 14.18 16.50
N GLY A 20 -14.14 15.39 16.51
CA GLY A 20 -13.53 16.63 17.03
C GLY A 20 -12.05 16.92 16.71
N SER A 21 -11.83 17.78 15.71
CA SER A 21 -10.63 18.61 15.50
C SER A 21 -9.26 17.91 15.44
N ILE A 22 -8.98 17.27 14.30
CA ILE A 22 -7.82 17.49 13.41
C ILE A 22 -8.08 16.53 12.24
N LYS A 23 -8.45 17.06 11.07
CA LYS A 23 -8.43 16.22 9.85
C LYS A 23 -6.98 15.75 9.68
N PRO A 24 -6.70 14.45 9.46
CA PRO A 24 -5.37 14.01 9.08
C PRO A 24 -4.93 14.89 7.92
N ARG A 25 -3.74 15.49 7.99
CA ARG A 25 -3.29 16.36 6.88
C ARG A 25 -3.26 15.59 5.56
N TYR A 26 -3.12 14.25 5.62
CA TYR A 26 -3.02 13.34 4.48
C TYR A 26 -3.69 11.98 4.81
N PRO A 27 -5.03 11.86 4.79
CA PRO A 27 -5.72 10.64 5.22
C PRO A 27 -5.38 9.40 4.38
N GLY A 28 -4.85 9.59 3.17
CA GLY A 28 -4.47 8.50 2.26
C GLY A 28 -3.00 8.11 2.28
N PHE A 29 -2.15 8.78 3.07
CA PHE A 29 -0.70 8.68 2.88
C PHE A 29 -0.20 7.23 2.96
N PHE A 30 -0.61 6.50 3.99
CA PHE A 30 -0.24 5.08 4.16
C PHE A 30 -1.37 4.13 3.82
N MET A 31 -2.53 4.62 3.37
CA MET A 31 -3.67 3.78 3.09
C MET A 31 -3.42 2.86 1.88
N ALA A 32 -3.93 1.62 1.95
CA ALA A 32 -3.92 0.66 0.85
C ALA A 32 -4.58 1.23 -0.42
N VAL A 33 -4.10 0.84 -1.61
CA VAL A 33 -4.58 1.39 -2.91
C VAL A 33 -6.08 1.21 -3.08
N ASP A 34 -6.63 0.08 -2.64
CA ASP A 34 -8.06 -0.22 -2.76
C ASP A 34 -8.94 0.74 -1.96
N LEU A 35 -8.42 1.23 -0.83
CA LEU A 35 -9.16 2.11 0.07
C LEU A 35 -9.07 3.58 -0.37
N LEU A 36 -8.18 3.92 -1.30
CA LEU A 36 -8.02 5.26 -1.86
C LEU A 36 -9.06 5.56 -2.95
N ARG A 37 -10.35 5.52 -2.61
CA ARG A 37 -11.45 5.84 -3.54
C ARG A 37 -12.21 7.09 -3.09
N ASP A 38 -12.65 7.86 -4.07
CA ASP A 38 -13.57 9.00 -3.86
C ASP A 38 -15.05 8.55 -3.88
N GLU A 39 -15.32 7.26 -4.10
CA GLU A 39 -16.67 6.70 -4.21
C GLU A 39 -17.33 6.47 -2.84
N PRO A 40 -18.67 6.64 -2.75
CA PRO A 40 -19.41 6.49 -1.50
C PRO A 40 -19.63 5.04 -1.07
N VAL A 41 -19.23 4.05 -1.88
CA VAL A 41 -19.46 2.63 -1.58
C VAL A 41 -18.47 2.17 -0.52
N PRO A 42 -18.94 1.64 0.63
CA PRO A 42 -18.05 1.12 1.66
C PRO A 42 -17.27 -0.08 1.12
N ILE A 43 -15.94 0.02 1.16
CA ILE A 43 -15.07 -1.14 0.97
C ILE A 43 -14.85 -1.79 2.33
N TRP A 44 -14.98 -3.11 2.38
CA TRP A 44 -14.62 -3.88 3.56
C TRP A 44 -13.11 -3.76 3.78
N HIS A 45 -12.72 -3.22 4.92
CA HIS A 45 -11.33 -3.19 5.33
C HIS A 45 -10.87 -4.62 5.62
N LEU A 46 -9.94 -5.12 4.81
CA LEU A 46 -9.39 -6.46 4.91
C LEU A 46 -8.02 -6.41 5.58
N TYR A 47 -7.61 -7.54 6.15
CA TYR A 47 -6.33 -7.65 6.83
C TYR A 47 -5.12 -7.27 5.94
N ARG A 48 -5.14 -7.63 4.64
CA ARG A 48 -4.08 -7.23 3.70
C ARG A 48 -3.93 -5.73 3.56
N HIS A 49 -4.97 -4.93 3.84
CA HIS A 49 -4.89 -3.47 3.78
C HIS A 49 -4.00 -2.93 4.88
N ASP A 50 -3.99 -3.57 6.06
CA ASP A 50 -3.06 -3.22 7.13
C ASP A 50 -1.61 -3.57 6.76
N LEU A 51 -1.40 -4.72 6.11
CA LEU A 51 -0.07 -5.12 5.62
C LEU A 51 0.44 -4.17 4.52
N GLU A 52 -0.41 -3.83 3.55
CA GLU A 52 -0.08 -2.85 2.51
C GLU A 52 0.21 -1.47 3.11
N SER A 53 -0.53 -1.09 4.15
CA SER A 53 -0.28 0.17 4.86
C SER A 53 1.07 0.17 5.57
N PHE A 54 1.45 -0.94 6.21
CA PHE A 54 2.77 -1.08 6.80
C PHE A 54 3.88 -1.06 5.74
N PHE A 55 3.67 -1.72 4.60
CA PHE A 55 4.58 -1.65 3.47
C PHE A 55 4.82 -0.21 3.02
N TYR A 56 3.80 0.63 2.89
CA TYR A 56 3.98 2.04 2.55
C TYR A 56 4.75 2.84 3.61
N VAL A 57 4.65 2.47 4.89
CA VAL A 57 5.49 3.06 5.95
C VAL A 57 6.96 2.71 5.72
N LEU A 58 7.28 1.44 5.42
CA LEU A 58 8.65 1.02 5.14
C LEU A 58 9.22 1.72 3.90
N VAL A 59 8.40 1.84 2.84
CA VAL A 59 8.76 2.58 1.63
C VAL A 59 9.08 4.04 1.98
N TYR A 60 8.23 4.70 2.77
CA TYR A 60 8.46 6.09 3.16
C TYR A 60 9.70 6.27 4.03
N VAL A 61 9.97 5.33 4.95
CA VAL A 61 11.24 5.31 5.71
C VAL A 61 12.42 5.21 4.75
N CYS A 62 12.42 4.26 3.82
CA CYS A 62 13.54 4.09 2.91
C CYS A 62 13.74 5.28 1.96
N ALA A 63 12.65 5.89 1.50
CA ALA A 63 12.69 6.97 0.52
C ALA A 63 12.98 8.35 1.14
N ALA A 64 12.49 8.62 2.35
CA ALA A 64 12.45 9.98 2.91
C ALA A 64 13.19 10.15 4.24
N TRP A 65 13.55 9.08 4.96
CA TRP A 65 14.26 9.22 6.24
C TRP A 65 15.72 9.57 6.05
N ASP A 66 16.14 10.70 6.65
CA ASP A 66 17.53 11.06 6.83
C ASP A 66 17.97 10.72 8.27
N PRO A 67 18.78 9.66 8.47
CA PRO A 67 19.22 9.26 9.80
C PRO A 67 20.25 10.22 10.41
N ILE A 68 20.96 11.01 9.61
CA ILE A 68 21.95 11.99 10.09
C ILE A 68 21.22 13.21 10.65
N LEU A 69 20.29 13.75 9.88
CA LEU A 69 19.49 14.91 10.27
C LEU A 69 18.28 14.55 11.14
N LYS A 70 18.01 13.25 11.33
CA LYS A 70 16.89 12.70 12.11
C LYS A 70 15.55 13.30 11.71
N ARG A 71 15.32 13.43 10.40
CA ARG A 71 14.08 14.00 9.84
C ARG A 71 13.63 13.27 8.60
N PHE A 72 12.33 13.30 8.35
CA PHE A 72 11.77 12.88 7.08
C PHE A 72 11.77 14.04 6.08
N GLY A 73 12.08 13.74 4.82
CA GLY A 73 11.76 14.56 3.68
C GLY A 73 10.26 14.52 3.35
N HIS A 74 9.92 14.90 2.12
CA HIS A 74 8.54 14.89 1.63
C HIS A 74 8.40 13.94 0.44
N LEU A 75 7.31 13.19 0.42
CA LEU A 75 6.87 12.43 -0.75
C LEU A 75 5.58 13.04 -1.28
N SER A 76 5.71 14.18 -1.96
CA SER A 76 4.59 15.04 -2.37
C SER A 76 3.49 14.31 -3.15
N ALA A 77 3.85 13.32 -3.97
CA ALA A 77 2.89 12.51 -4.71
C ALA A 77 1.96 11.68 -3.81
N TRP A 78 2.43 11.30 -2.61
CA TRP A 78 1.69 10.49 -1.64
C TRP A 78 1.12 11.32 -0.48
N GLU A 79 1.59 12.56 -0.32
CA GLU A 79 1.08 13.58 0.61
C GLU A 79 0.04 14.51 -0.07
N HIS A 80 -0.68 14.01 -1.08
CA HIS A 80 -1.67 14.82 -1.77
C HIS A 80 -3.01 14.86 -1.03
N ARG A 81 -3.83 15.90 -1.26
CA ARG A 81 -5.18 15.98 -0.64
C ARG A 81 -6.22 15.09 -1.32
N SER A 82 -6.05 14.83 -2.61
CA SER A 82 -6.92 13.94 -3.39
C SER A 82 -6.47 12.50 -3.25
N LEU A 83 -7.40 11.63 -2.81
CA LEU A 83 -7.16 10.19 -2.71
C LEU A 83 -6.89 9.59 -4.08
N ALA A 84 -7.60 10.02 -5.12
CA ALA A 84 -7.33 9.59 -6.49
C ALA A 84 -5.89 9.90 -6.95
N THR A 85 -5.34 11.07 -6.61
CA THR A 85 -3.94 11.39 -6.92
C THR A 85 -2.98 10.45 -6.20
N ILE A 86 -3.18 10.20 -4.90
CA ILE A 86 -2.35 9.27 -4.12
C ILE A 86 -2.46 7.86 -4.71
N ARG A 87 -3.69 7.42 -5.03
CA ARG A 87 -3.96 6.11 -5.62
C ARG A 87 -3.18 5.93 -6.92
N ASN A 88 -3.23 6.92 -7.80
CA ASN A 88 -2.54 6.87 -9.09
C ASN A 88 -1.02 6.84 -8.91
N ALA A 89 -0.48 7.63 -7.97
CA ALA A 89 0.96 7.63 -7.68
C ALA A 89 1.44 6.28 -7.12
N LYS A 90 0.65 5.65 -6.23
CA LYS A 90 0.96 4.31 -5.70
C LYS A 90 0.81 3.22 -6.76
N ALA A 91 -0.22 3.31 -7.60
CA ALA A 91 -0.41 2.38 -8.72
C ALA A 91 0.73 2.49 -9.73
N ASP A 92 1.19 3.70 -10.07
CA ASP A 92 2.37 3.90 -10.93
C ASP A 92 3.62 3.31 -10.27
N PHE A 93 3.85 3.58 -8.99
CA PHE A 93 4.94 2.96 -8.22
C PHE A 93 4.93 1.43 -8.35
N LEU A 94 3.79 0.76 -8.13
CA LEU A 94 3.66 -0.70 -8.19
C LEU A 94 3.79 -1.28 -9.61
N LYS A 95 3.60 -0.50 -10.67
CA LYS A 95 3.64 -0.99 -12.06
C LYS A 95 4.92 -0.65 -12.80
N ASN A 96 5.62 0.38 -12.35
CA ASN A 96 6.66 1.03 -13.13
C ASN A 96 7.99 0.94 -12.39
N ASP A 97 8.87 0.07 -12.90
CA ASP A 97 10.23 -0.08 -12.37
C ASP A 97 11.03 1.23 -12.39
N HIS A 98 10.73 2.13 -13.32
CA HIS A 98 11.33 3.46 -13.33
C HIS A 98 10.86 4.28 -12.13
N ALA A 99 9.57 4.27 -11.82
CA ALA A 99 9.01 4.96 -10.66
C ALA A 99 9.59 4.40 -9.35
N TYR A 100 9.73 3.07 -9.24
CA TYR A 100 10.41 2.42 -8.11
C TYR A 100 11.85 2.93 -7.95
N ASN A 101 12.64 2.91 -9.03
CA ASN A 101 14.04 3.31 -8.99
C ASN A 101 14.21 4.80 -8.68
N GLN A 102 13.34 5.66 -9.23
CA GLN A 102 13.33 7.09 -8.93
C GLN A 102 13.02 7.36 -7.46
N LEU A 103 12.03 6.66 -6.89
CA LEU A 103 11.62 6.83 -5.49
C LEU A 103 12.79 6.62 -4.52
N PHE A 104 13.64 5.62 -4.80
CA PHE A 104 14.76 5.25 -3.93
C PHE A 104 16.13 5.77 -4.39
N ALA A 105 16.18 6.59 -5.46
CA ALA A 105 17.44 7.10 -6.01
C ALA A 105 18.30 7.82 -4.95
N ASN A 106 17.63 8.59 -4.08
CA ASN A 106 18.24 9.38 -3.02
C ASN A 106 18.11 8.75 -1.62
N ALA A 107 17.72 7.47 -1.54
CA ALA A 107 17.66 6.76 -0.27
C ALA A 107 19.03 6.80 0.43
N HIS A 108 19.04 7.03 1.74
CA HIS A 108 20.27 7.05 2.52
C HIS A 108 21.03 5.72 2.36
N SER A 109 22.36 5.78 2.34
CA SER A 109 23.21 4.60 2.06
C SER A 109 22.94 3.42 3.00
N SER A 110 22.62 3.70 4.27
CA SER A 110 22.27 2.68 5.27
C SER A 110 20.94 1.96 5.01
N LEU A 111 20.07 2.51 4.16
CA LEU A 111 18.75 1.95 3.83
C LEU A 111 18.72 1.33 2.43
N LYS A 112 19.70 1.63 1.56
CA LYS A 112 19.74 1.14 0.18
C LYS A 112 19.68 -0.37 0.05
N ALA A 113 20.23 -1.12 1.02
CA ALA A 113 20.18 -2.57 1.01
C ALA A 113 18.75 -3.12 1.06
N LEU A 114 17.84 -2.44 1.78
CA LEU A 114 16.45 -2.86 1.93
C LEU A 114 15.66 -2.72 0.61
N THR A 115 16.06 -1.78 -0.25
CA THR A 115 15.37 -1.45 -1.51
C THR A 115 16.09 -1.99 -2.74
N ALA A 116 17.29 -2.57 -2.57
CA ALA A 116 18.07 -3.12 -3.66
C ALA A 116 17.36 -4.32 -4.28
N ARG A 117 17.42 -4.48 -5.60
CA ARG A 117 16.84 -5.62 -6.33
C ARG A 117 17.86 -6.71 -6.67
N ALA A 118 19.15 -6.41 -6.53
CA ALA A 118 20.27 -7.30 -6.83
C ALA A 118 21.48 -6.92 -5.96
N PRO A 119 22.40 -7.85 -5.65
CA PRO A 119 22.45 -9.26 -6.08
C PRO A 119 21.47 -10.19 -5.35
N GLY A 120 20.95 -9.77 -4.19
CA GLY A 120 19.77 -10.34 -3.54
C GLY A 120 18.78 -9.20 -3.27
N PRO A 121 17.47 -9.40 -3.51
CA PRO A 121 16.49 -8.37 -3.24
C PRO A 121 16.39 -8.11 -1.73
N GLY A 122 16.37 -6.84 -1.33
CA GLY A 122 16.08 -6.46 0.06
C GLY A 122 14.60 -6.65 0.39
N CYS A 123 14.24 -6.64 1.68
CA CYS A 123 12.85 -6.87 2.10
C CYS A 123 11.83 -5.93 1.44
N VAL A 124 12.16 -4.65 1.22
CA VAL A 124 11.25 -3.70 0.56
C VAL A 124 11.09 -4.04 -0.92
N ALA A 125 12.15 -4.51 -1.57
CA ALA A 125 12.09 -4.97 -2.96
C ALA A 125 11.27 -6.26 -3.10
N GLU A 126 11.37 -7.19 -2.15
CA GLU A 126 10.57 -8.42 -2.15
C GLU A 126 9.11 -8.14 -1.86
N LEU A 127 8.80 -7.34 -0.83
CA LEU A 127 7.44 -6.90 -0.53
C LEU A 127 6.83 -6.13 -1.70
N TYR A 128 7.61 -5.30 -2.39
CA TYR A 128 7.19 -4.63 -3.61
C TYR A 128 6.66 -5.62 -4.66
N VAL A 129 7.40 -6.70 -4.95
CA VAL A 129 6.97 -7.72 -5.92
C VAL A 129 5.62 -8.34 -5.52
N MET A 130 5.45 -8.64 -4.23
CA MET A 130 4.24 -9.25 -3.71
C MET A 130 3.03 -8.30 -3.79
N PHE A 131 3.20 -7.02 -3.47
CA PHE A 131 2.14 -6.02 -3.60
C PHE A 131 1.86 -5.63 -5.06
N THR A 132 2.86 -5.69 -5.94
CA THR A 132 2.65 -5.56 -7.39
C THR A 132 1.75 -6.66 -7.92
N LEU A 133 1.98 -7.91 -7.52
CA LEU A 133 1.13 -9.04 -7.90
C LEU A 133 -0.29 -8.91 -7.30
N THR A 134 -0.38 -8.49 -6.04
CA THR A 134 -1.66 -8.23 -5.34
C THR A 134 -2.47 -7.13 -6.04
N HIS A 135 -1.80 -6.08 -6.51
CA HIS A 135 -2.41 -4.99 -7.27
C HIS A 135 -2.90 -5.47 -8.64
N ALA A 136 -2.09 -6.23 -9.38
CA ALA A 136 -2.46 -6.78 -10.69
C ALA A 136 -3.73 -7.65 -10.63
N TYR A 137 -3.88 -8.49 -9.59
CA TYR A 137 -5.13 -9.24 -9.39
C TYR A 137 -6.33 -8.33 -9.08
N GLY A 138 -6.11 -7.23 -8.35
CA GLY A 138 -7.14 -6.22 -8.13
C GLY A 138 -7.64 -5.61 -9.44
N GLU A 139 -6.71 -5.26 -10.35
CA GLU A 139 -7.07 -4.74 -11.67
C GLU A 139 -7.80 -5.76 -12.53
N MET A 140 -7.41 -7.04 -12.44
CA MET A 140 -8.11 -8.13 -13.14
C MET A 140 -9.56 -8.27 -12.66
N ILE A 141 -9.78 -8.17 -11.34
CA ILE A 141 -11.13 -8.20 -10.75
C ILE A 141 -11.95 -7.00 -11.23
N ASP A 142 -11.39 -5.79 -11.21
CA ASP A 142 -12.06 -4.58 -11.69
C ASP A 142 -12.42 -4.69 -13.18
N ALA A 143 -11.52 -5.25 -14.00
CA ALA A 143 -11.78 -5.52 -15.41
C ALA A 143 -12.92 -6.53 -15.62
N PHE A 144 -12.95 -7.62 -14.83
CA PHE A 144 -14.04 -8.60 -14.89
C PHE A 144 -15.38 -7.99 -14.45
N HIS A 145 -15.40 -7.16 -13.41
CA HIS A 145 -16.62 -6.45 -13.00
C HIS A 145 -17.13 -5.53 -14.12
N SER A 146 -16.24 -4.80 -14.78
CA SER A 146 -16.59 -3.94 -15.93
C SER A 146 -17.24 -4.76 -17.05
N VAL A 147 -16.63 -5.87 -17.45
CA VAL A 147 -17.19 -6.76 -18.49
C VAL A 147 -18.52 -7.39 -18.06
N ALA A 148 -18.61 -7.87 -16.82
CA ALA A 148 -19.83 -8.48 -16.29
C ALA A 148 -21.00 -7.49 -16.25
N PHE A 149 -20.74 -6.24 -15.86
CA PHE A 149 -21.74 -5.17 -15.88
C PHE A 149 -22.28 -4.90 -17.28
N HIS A 150 -21.42 -4.93 -18.30
CA HIS A 150 -21.81 -4.65 -19.68
C HIS A 150 -22.46 -5.83 -20.41
N ILE A 151 -22.05 -7.07 -20.13
CA ILE A 151 -22.43 -8.26 -20.93
C ILE A 151 -23.33 -9.22 -20.14
N GLY A 152 -23.45 -9.09 -18.82
CA GLY A 152 -24.36 -9.90 -17.99
C GLY A 152 -23.97 -11.37 -17.95
N LEU A 153 -22.71 -11.68 -17.62
CA LEU A 153 -22.15 -13.04 -17.67
C LEU A 153 -21.94 -13.63 -16.26
N PRO A 154 -22.80 -14.56 -15.79
CA PRO A 154 -22.63 -15.22 -14.48
C PRO A 154 -21.33 -16.02 -14.34
N ALA A 155 -20.76 -16.49 -15.45
CA ALA A 155 -19.48 -17.21 -15.46
C ALA A 155 -18.30 -16.35 -14.95
N LEU A 156 -18.38 -15.01 -15.10
CA LEU A 156 -17.36 -14.09 -14.60
C LEU A 156 -17.38 -13.99 -13.07
N GLU A 157 -18.53 -14.16 -12.42
CA GLU A 157 -18.59 -14.11 -10.95
C GLU A 157 -17.78 -15.22 -10.29
N ALA A 158 -17.80 -16.42 -10.87
CA ALA A 158 -16.98 -17.53 -10.39
C ALA A 158 -15.48 -17.23 -10.55
N GLN A 159 -15.10 -16.61 -11.67
CA GLN A 159 -13.71 -16.20 -11.91
C GLN A 159 -13.28 -15.08 -10.96
N ILE A 160 -14.12 -14.06 -10.74
CA ILE A 160 -13.87 -12.99 -9.78
C ILE A 160 -13.65 -13.56 -8.37
N ARG A 161 -14.48 -14.52 -7.94
CA ARG A 161 -14.30 -15.19 -6.64
C ARG A 161 -12.95 -15.93 -6.55
N VAL A 162 -12.58 -16.69 -7.58
CA VAL A 162 -11.30 -17.42 -7.61
C VAL A 162 -10.12 -16.46 -7.57
N VAL A 163 -10.12 -15.41 -8.41
CA VAL A 163 -9.05 -14.41 -8.43
C VAL A 163 -8.98 -13.64 -7.10
N GLY A 164 -10.13 -13.34 -6.49
CA GLY A 164 -10.20 -12.75 -5.16
C GLY A 164 -9.53 -13.60 -4.11
N ILE A 165 -9.81 -14.91 -4.07
CA ILE A 165 -9.16 -15.83 -3.13
C ILE A 165 -7.65 -15.87 -3.36
N ILE A 166 -7.19 -15.97 -4.61
CA ILE A 166 -5.76 -15.99 -4.93
C ILE A 166 -5.10 -14.69 -4.45
N ARG A 167 -5.73 -13.53 -4.72
CA ARG A 167 -5.24 -12.22 -4.32
C ARG A 167 -5.03 -12.12 -2.80
N GLU A 168 -6.01 -12.56 -2.01
CA GLU A 168 -5.91 -12.52 -0.53
C GLU A 168 -4.84 -13.48 0.02
N GLN A 169 -4.37 -14.44 -0.77
CA GLN A 169 -3.31 -15.39 -0.41
C GLN A 169 -1.92 -14.95 -0.86
N VAL A 170 -1.79 -13.91 -1.70
CA VAL A 170 -0.47 -13.43 -2.15
C VAL A 170 0.34 -12.91 -0.97
N VAL A 171 -0.26 -12.05 -0.14
CA VAL A 171 0.40 -11.49 1.05
C VAL A 171 -0.35 -11.91 2.30
N THR A 172 0.25 -12.83 3.05
CA THR A 172 -0.20 -13.24 4.38
C THR A 172 0.67 -12.59 5.46
N TYR A 173 0.25 -12.66 6.72
CA TYR A 173 1.10 -12.21 7.82
C TYR A 173 2.42 -12.96 7.88
N GLU A 174 2.36 -14.29 7.74
CA GLU A 174 3.51 -15.17 7.85
C GLU A 174 4.52 -14.86 6.75
N THR A 175 4.06 -14.75 5.50
CA THR A 175 4.93 -14.37 4.38
C THR A 175 5.50 -12.96 4.56
N PHE A 176 4.68 -12.01 5.03
CA PHE A 176 5.14 -10.65 5.32
C PHE A 176 6.23 -10.61 6.39
N MET A 177 6.04 -11.30 7.51
CA MET A 177 7.00 -11.34 8.61
C MET A 177 8.27 -12.10 8.24
N LEU A 178 8.16 -13.20 7.49
CA LEU A 178 9.32 -13.94 6.99
C LEU A 178 10.24 -13.04 6.15
N LEU A 179 9.67 -12.18 5.29
CA LEU A 179 10.44 -11.24 4.47
C LEU A 179 11.06 -10.11 5.30
N LEU A 180 10.46 -9.74 6.45
CA LEU A 180 11.04 -8.74 7.34
C LEU A 180 12.16 -9.33 8.21
N ASP A 181 11.94 -10.50 8.79
CA ASP A 181 12.87 -11.17 9.70
C ASP A 181 14.16 -11.59 9.00
N ALA A 182 14.13 -11.82 7.67
CA ALA A 182 15.34 -12.08 6.89
C ALA A 182 16.36 -10.92 6.90
N PHE A 183 15.99 -9.75 7.45
CA PHE A 183 16.80 -8.53 7.44
C PHE A 183 16.95 -7.84 8.81
N ILE A 184 16.46 -8.47 9.90
CA ILE A 184 16.61 -8.01 11.30
C ILE A 184 17.56 -8.96 12.04
#